data_AF-A0A7Z2PZL3-F1
#
_entry.id   AF-A0A7Z2PZL3-F1
#
_cell.length_a   1.000
_cell.length_b   1.000
_cell.length_c   1.000
_cell.angle_alpha   90.00
_cell.angle_beta   90.00
_cell.angle_gamma   90.00
#
_symmetry.space_group_name_H-M   'P 1'
#
loop_
_entity.id
_entity.type
_entity.pdbx_description
1 polymer ?
#
loop_
_entity_poly.entity_id
_entity_poly.type
_entity_poly.pdbx_seq_one_letter_code
_entity_poly.pdbx_strand_id
1 'polypeptide(L)'
;MTTKPKAGGAGETLEVRCGDKLVGLLRRRSDQIQDIEFVYDEAWVKGSSGVRRLDPHAAHSALVKRYDREPHGRSLRRIHQEDFCQATGHIPSTKYESNLATKLRGPPLKDCFDVLRNTQAGAFNAARFVDFLVFNVLCGNVDAHSKNYSLLLQPSGAASMAPLYDVMNGDIYPDVTRNLAMKIAGKNRGHDIYARHWHRMAEENHLSGAQVRWRVGELSQAVLDALPSVVEELNARLARGGLKRLGRAR
;
A
#
# COMPACT_ATOMS: atom_id res chain seq x y z
N MET A 1 19.04 46.27 1.94
CA MET A 1 17.88 46.66 1.10
C MET A 1 16.94 45.47 0.99
N THR A 2 15.68 45.71 1.28
CA THR A 2 14.57 44.77 1.28
C THR A 2 14.25 44.24 -0.12
N THR A 3 13.91 42.95 -0.24
CA THR A 3 12.84 42.52 -1.15
C THR A 3 12.08 41.32 -0.55
N LYS A 4 10.79 41.53 -0.28
CA LYS A 4 9.80 40.47 0.07
C LYS A 4 9.62 39.48 -1.09
N PRO A 5 9.21 38.21 -0.82
CA PRO A 5 8.82 37.27 -1.86
C PRO A 5 7.43 37.64 -2.43
N LYS A 6 7.27 37.58 -3.75
CA LYS A 6 5.95 37.54 -4.42
C LYS A 6 5.48 36.09 -4.52
N ALA A 7 4.21 35.86 -4.18
CA ALA A 7 3.50 34.59 -4.32
C ALA A 7 3.13 34.28 -5.79
N GLY A 8 3.10 32.99 -6.14
CA GLY A 8 2.55 32.46 -7.40
C GLY A 8 2.80 30.96 -7.51
N GLY A 9 1.74 30.15 -7.39
CA GLY A 9 1.82 28.68 -7.30
C GLY A 9 1.89 27.94 -8.63
N ALA A 10 2.61 26.83 -8.63
CA ALA A 10 2.43 25.66 -9.50
C ALA A 10 3.12 24.46 -8.85
N GLY A 11 2.39 23.37 -8.57
CA GLY A 11 2.97 22.13 -8.07
C GLY A 11 3.78 21.43 -9.17
N GLU A 12 5.01 21.02 -8.88
CA GLU A 12 5.94 20.45 -9.87
C GLU A 12 5.76 18.93 -9.98
N THR A 13 5.62 18.41 -11.19
CA THR A 13 5.53 16.96 -11.44
C THR A 13 6.92 16.45 -11.81
N LEU A 14 7.45 15.47 -11.09
CA LEU A 14 8.77 14.88 -11.30
C LEU A 14 8.62 13.51 -11.94
N GLU A 15 9.10 13.39 -13.17
CA GLU A 15 9.06 12.15 -13.91
C GLU A 15 10.22 11.21 -13.50
N VAL A 16 9.93 9.92 -13.29
CA VAL A 16 10.84 8.86 -12.84
C VAL A 16 11.01 7.84 -13.98
N ARG A 17 12.25 7.63 -14.48
CA ARG A 17 12.53 6.77 -15.67
C ARG A 17 13.47 5.63 -15.32
N CYS A 18 13.35 4.57 -16.10
CA CYS A 18 14.40 3.57 -16.27
C CYS A 18 14.77 3.52 -17.76
N GLY A 19 15.96 4.04 -18.11
CA GLY A 19 16.34 4.30 -19.50
C GLY A 19 15.34 5.23 -20.19
N ASP A 20 14.86 4.84 -21.37
CA ASP A 20 13.94 5.63 -22.20
C ASP A 20 12.47 5.52 -21.76
N LYS A 21 12.16 4.82 -20.66
CA LYS A 21 10.77 4.51 -20.27
C LYS A 21 10.36 5.11 -18.94
N LEU A 22 9.28 5.89 -18.99
CA LEU A 22 8.66 6.52 -17.83
C LEU A 22 8.08 5.44 -16.93
N VAL A 23 8.68 5.27 -15.76
CA VAL A 23 8.27 4.30 -14.76
C VAL A 23 7.57 4.95 -13.59
N GLY A 24 7.48 6.29 -13.48
CA GLY A 24 6.67 7.03 -12.50
C GLY A 24 6.61 8.56 -12.68
N LEU A 25 5.70 9.27 -12.00
CA LEU A 25 5.50 10.72 -11.91
C LEU A 25 5.20 11.11 -10.46
N LEU A 26 6.15 11.63 -9.72
CA LEU A 26 5.93 12.18 -8.39
C LEU A 26 5.37 13.60 -8.48
N ARG A 27 4.09 13.82 -8.14
CA ARG A 27 3.48 15.15 -8.18
C ARG A 27 3.65 15.90 -6.85
N ARG A 28 4.41 17.00 -6.87
CA ARG A 28 4.69 17.85 -5.70
C ARG A 28 3.52 18.77 -5.38
N ARG A 29 2.94 18.59 -4.18
CA ARG A 29 2.48 19.71 -3.33
C ARG A 29 3.10 19.52 -1.93
N SER A 30 4.29 20.07 -1.78
CA SER A 30 5.09 20.12 -0.55
C SER A 30 5.47 18.76 0.05
N ASP A 31 6.46 18.76 0.92
CA ASP A 31 7.75 18.16 0.59
C ASP A 31 8.18 17.07 1.58
N GLN A 32 7.23 16.24 2.02
CA GLN A 32 7.57 15.11 2.88
C GLN A 32 6.80 13.78 2.61
N ILE A 33 7.53 12.71 2.26
CA ILE A 33 7.05 11.31 2.22
C ILE A 33 7.94 10.46 3.12
N GLN A 34 7.30 9.69 4.01
CA GLN A 34 7.95 8.69 4.86
C GLN A 34 7.89 7.31 4.18
N ASP A 35 9.07 6.77 3.89
CA ASP A 35 9.34 5.42 3.37
C ASP A 35 8.63 4.94 2.09
N ILE A 36 9.15 3.80 1.60
CA ILE A 36 8.71 2.87 0.54
C ILE A 36 9.63 2.88 -0.69
N GLU A 37 10.32 1.74 -0.90
CA GLU A 37 11.10 1.47 -2.12
C GLU A 37 10.60 0.17 -2.77
N PHE A 38 10.32 0.22 -4.07
CA PHE A 38 9.68 -0.85 -4.84
C PHE A 38 10.70 -1.80 -5.48
N VAL A 39 10.35 -3.08 -5.51
CA VAL A 39 10.89 -4.04 -6.48
C VAL A 39 9.74 -4.57 -7.30
N TYR A 40 9.79 -4.33 -8.61
CA TYR A 40 9.14 -5.20 -9.57
C TYR A 40 10.08 -6.36 -9.84
N ASP A 41 9.74 -7.56 -9.35
CA ASP A 41 10.27 -8.77 -9.98
C ASP A 41 9.29 -9.16 -11.09
N GLU A 42 9.87 -9.42 -12.26
CA GLU A 42 9.22 -9.65 -13.57
C GLU A 42 8.56 -8.44 -14.27
N ALA A 43 9.38 -7.45 -14.62
CA ALA A 43 9.03 -6.47 -15.64
C ALA A 43 8.95 -7.13 -17.04
N TRP A 44 7.81 -7.75 -17.34
CA TRP A 44 7.42 -8.13 -18.68
C TRP A 44 6.89 -6.90 -19.42
N VAL A 45 7.66 -6.37 -20.37
CA VAL A 45 7.16 -5.31 -21.27
C VAL A 45 6.46 -5.98 -22.44
N LYS A 46 5.16 -5.72 -22.62
CA LYS A 46 4.44 -6.06 -23.85
C LYS A 46 4.69 -4.98 -24.91
N GLY A 47 5.60 -5.27 -25.85
CA GLY A 47 5.80 -4.45 -27.04
C GLY A 47 4.93 -4.92 -28.21
N SER A 48 4.90 -4.16 -29.29
CA SER A 48 4.21 -4.49 -30.55
C SER A 48 4.70 -5.78 -31.22
N SER A 49 5.80 -6.37 -30.73
CA SER A 49 6.43 -7.59 -31.22
C SER A 49 6.52 -8.73 -30.18
N GLY A 50 5.79 -8.63 -29.06
CA GLY A 50 5.75 -9.66 -28.00
C GLY A 50 6.33 -9.23 -26.66
N VAL A 51 6.46 -10.18 -25.73
CA VAL A 51 6.90 -9.94 -24.34
C VAL A 51 8.40 -10.25 -24.22
N ARG A 52 9.21 -9.31 -23.68
CA ARG A 52 10.64 -9.54 -23.38
C ARG A 52 10.96 -9.33 -21.91
N ARG A 53 11.91 -10.12 -21.40
CA ARG A 53 12.52 -10.03 -20.07
C ARG A 53 13.64 -8.98 -20.06
N LEU A 54 13.69 -8.13 -19.05
CA LEU A 54 14.78 -7.17 -18.83
C LEU A 54 16.01 -7.85 -18.21
N ASP A 55 17.20 -7.32 -18.50
CA ASP A 55 18.51 -7.81 -18.02
C ASP A 55 18.63 -7.70 -16.49
N PRO A 56 18.86 -8.82 -15.77
CA PRO A 56 18.94 -8.85 -14.31
C PRO A 56 20.14 -8.09 -13.71
N HIS A 57 21.15 -7.71 -14.50
CA HIS A 57 22.34 -7.02 -13.99
C HIS A 57 22.19 -5.49 -13.84
N ALA A 58 21.07 -4.92 -14.28
CA ALA A 58 20.79 -3.48 -14.22
C ALA A 58 19.79 -3.06 -13.12
N ALA A 59 19.32 -4.00 -12.30
CA ALA A 59 18.22 -3.78 -11.37
C ALA A 59 18.68 -3.37 -9.96
N HIS A 60 18.11 -2.28 -9.45
CA HIS A 60 18.07 -2.01 -8.01
C HIS A 60 17.08 -2.97 -7.35
N SER A 61 17.42 -3.52 -6.18
CA SER A 61 16.61 -4.50 -5.45
C SER A 61 16.42 -4.12 -3.98
N ALA A 62 15.23 -4.38 -3.46
CA ALA A 62 14.85 -4.28 -2.06
C ALA A 62 14.90 -5.66 -1.41
N LEU A 63 15.65 -5.76 -0.32
CA LEU A 63 15.71 -6.95 0.51
C LEU A 63 14.77 -6.79 1.70
N VAL A 64 13.62 -7.46 1.65
CA VAL A 64 12.61 -7.41 2.72
C VAL A 64 12.76 -8.64 3.62
N LYS A 65 12.86 -8.42 4.93
CA LYS A 65 12.85 -9.52 5.91
C LYS A 65 11.46 -10.17 5.92
N ARG A 66 11.41 -11.48 5.66
CA ARG A 66 10.17 -12.26 5.74
C ARG A 66 9.66 -12.34 7.17
N TYR A 67 8.40 -11.97 7.39
CA TYR A 67 7.73 -12.02 8.69
C TYR A 67 7.21 -13.42 9.05
N ASP A 68 7.05 -14.31 8.07
CA ASP A 68 6.61 -15.70 8.26
C ASP A 68 7.79 -16.66 8.52
N ARG A 69 8.94 -16.11 8.95
CA ARG A 69 10.16 -16.82 9.29
C ARG A 69 10.66 -16.39 10.65
N GLU A 70 10.77 -17.34 11.57
CA GLU A 70 11.27 -17.11 12.92
C GLU A 70 12.55 -17.90 13.18
N PRO A 71 13.57 -17.30 13.83
CA PRO A 71 14.75 -18.02 14.27
C PRO A 71 14.39 -19.19 15.19
N HIS A 72 14.96 -20.36 14.92
CA HIS A 72 14.82 -21.55 15.76
C HIS A 72 16.19 -22.25 15.88
N GLY A 73 17.02 -21.75 16.81
CA GLY A 73 18.40 -22.19 16.93
C GLY A 73 19.20 -21.90 15.65
N ARG A 74 19.69 -22.95 14.99
CA ARG A 74 20.43 -22.85 13.71
C ARG A 74 19.53 -22.94 12.47
N SER A 75 18.22 -23.10 12.64
CA SER A 75 17.25 -23.20 11.54
C SER A 75 16.21 -22.07 11.60
N LEU A 76 15.36 -22.01 10.59
CA LEU A 76 14.21 -21.13 10.55
C LEU A 76 12.93 -21.93 10.66
N ARG A 77 12.08 -21.57 11.61
CA ARG A 77 10.69 -22.03 11.67
C ARG A 77 9.86 -21.26 10.66
N ARG A 78 9.02 -21.97 9.91
CA ARG A 78 8.02 -21.38 9.02
C ARG A 78 6.71 -21.20 9.79
N ILE A 79 6.12 -20.02 9.68
CA ILE A 79 4.76 -19.76 10.14
C ILE A 79 3.84 -19.93 8.94
N HIS A 80 2.71 -20.62 9.10
CA HIS A 80 1.74 -20.73 8.02
C HIS A 80 1.08 -19.37 7.79
N GLN A 81 0.86 -19.03 6.53
CA GLN A 81 0.32 -17.75 6.11
C GLN A 81 -0.72 -17.97 5.02
N GLU A 82 -1.83 -17.24 5.11
CA GLU A 82 -2.85 -17.18 4.06
C GLU A 82 -3.20 -15.73 3.74
N ASP A 83 -3.21 -15.39 2.45
CA ASP A 83 -3.71 -14.09 2.00
C ASP A 83 -5.24 -14.05 1.98
N PHE A 84 -5.86 -12.87 1.91
CA PHE A 84 -7.33 -12.79 1.95
C PHE A 84 -8.01 -13.38 0.72
N CYS A 85 -7.32 -13.51 -0.42
CA CYS A 85 -7.87 -14.27 -1.55
C CYS A 85 -8.04 -15.74 -1.15
N GLN A 86 -7.02 -16.35 -0.56
CA GLN A 86 -7.06 -17.73 -0.08
C GLN A 86 -8.08 -17.90 1.05
N ALA A 87 -8.03 -17.04 2.06
CA ALA A 87 -8.89 -17.15 3.25
C ALA A 87 -10.38 -16.97 2.93
N THR A 88 -10.72 -16.29 1.83
CA THR A 88 -12.10 -16.13 1.34
C THR A 88 -12.46 -17.13 0.23
N GLY A 89 -11.56 -18.06 -0.13
CA GLY A 89 -11.79 -19.07 -1.16
C GLY A 89 -11.76 -18.56 -2.61
N HIS A 90 -11.22 -17.36 -2.85
CA HIS A 90 -11.11 -16.76 -4.17
C HIS A 90 -9.83 -17.20 -4.91
N ILE A 91 -9.92 -17.33 -6.23
CA ILE A 91 -8.76 -17.65 -7.07
C ILE A 91 -7.82 -16.43 -7.21
N PRO A 92 -6.50 -16.63 -7.45
CA PRO A 92 -5.54 -15.53 -7.49
C PRO A 92 -5.83 -14.44 -8.55
N SER A 93 -6.46 -14.81 -9.68
CA SER A 93 -6.79 -13.88 -10.76
C SER A 93 -7.93 -12.91 -10.41
N THR A 94 -8.64 -13.14 -9.30
CA THR A 94 -9.70 -12.27 -8.79
C THR A 94 -9.25 -11.49 -7.55
N LYS A 95 -7.98 -11.08 -7.47
CA LYS A 95 -7.47 -10.31 -6.32
C LYS A 95 -8.10 -8.93 -6.12
N TYR A 96 -8.58 -8.29 -7.19
CA TYR A 96 -9.20 -6.95 -7.13
C TYR A 96 -10.71 -7.05 -6.90
N GLU A 97 -11.27 -6.21 -6.04
CA GLU A 97 -12.73 -6.14 -5.80
C GLU A 97 -13.51 -5.87 -7.11
N SER A 98 -12.92 -5.10 -8.02
CA SER A 98 -13.49 -4.85 -9.36
C SER A 98 -12.41 -5.01 -10.42
N ASN A 99 -12.46 -6.10 -11.20
CA ASN A 99 -11.62 -6.31 -12.36
C ASN A 99 -12.39 -5.99 -13.65
N LEU A 100 -12.02 -4.90 -14.33
CA LEU A 100 -12.69 -4.47 -15.56
C LEU A 100 -12.39 -5.40 -16.75
N ALA A 101 -11.23 -6.06 -16.76
CA ALA A 101 -10.81 -6.91 -17.87
C ALA A 101 -11.53 -8.27 -17.86
N THR A 102 -11.69 -8.87 -16.68
CA THR A 102 -12.28 -10.22 -16.56
C THR A 102 -13.75 -10.21 -16.17
N LYS A 103 -14.28 -9.08 -15.69
CA LYS A 103 -15.60 -8.95 -15.03
C LYS A 103 -15.76 -9.80 -13.77
N LEU A 104 -14.76 -10.57 -13.38
CA LEU A 104 -14.72 -11.31 -12.13
C LEU A 104 -14.44 -10.34 -10.97
N ARG A 105 -14.95 -10.68 -9.79
CA ARG A 105 -14.80 -9.87 -8.58
C ARG A 105 -14.00 -10.62 -7.54
N GLY A 106 -13.10 -9.90 -6.90
CA GLY A 106 -12.45 -10.34 -5.69
C GLY A 106 -13.29 -10.13 -4.45
N PRO A 107 -12.77 -10.56 -3.30
CA PRO A 107 -13.48 -10.46 -2.05
C PRO A 107 -13.76 -8.97 -1.73
N PRO A 108 -15.02 -8.59 -1.47
CA PRO A 108 -15.34 -7.29 -0.89
C PRO A 108 -14.81 -7.21 0.54
N LEU A 109 -14.79 -6.00 1.10
CA LEU A 109 -14.40 -5.79 2.50
C LEU A 109 -15.21 -6.65 3.47
N LYS A 110 -16.51 -6.87 3.20
CA LYS A 110 -17.38 -7.68 4.04
C LYS A 110 -16.85 -9.10 4.27
N ASP A 111 -16.47 -9.77 3.18
CA ASP A 111 -15.94 -11.13 3.25
C ASP A 111 -14.60 -11.17 4.01
N CYS A 112 -13.79 -10.13 3.83
CA CYS A 112 -12.54 -9.97 4.58
C CYS A 112 -12.82 -9.80 6.08
N PHE A 113 -13.75 -8.94 6.47
CA PHE A 113 -14.15 -8.75 7.88
C PHE A 113 -14.86 -9.98 8.47
N ASP A 114 -15.58 -10.77 7.66
CA ASP A 114 -16.16 -12.04 8.08
C ASP A 114 -15.05 -13.06 8.42
N VAL A 115 -14.02 -13.19 7.58
CA VAL A 115 -12.82 -14.01 7.88
C VAL A 115 -12.20 -13.60 9.22
N LEU A 116 -11.97 -12.30 9.43
CA LEU A 116 -11.33 -11.81 10.65
C LEU A 116 -12.16 -12.08 11.89
N ARG A 117 -13.49 -11.86 11.83
CA ARG A 117 -14.39 -12.11 12.97
C ARG A 117 -14.40 -13.57 13.42
N ASN A 118 -14.15 -14.50 12.51
CA ASN A 118 -14.09 -15.94 12.82
C ASN A 118 -12.75 -16.38 13.44
N THR A 119 -11.78 -15.47 13.60
CA THR A 119 -10.54 -15.76 14.33
C THR A 119 -10.71 -15.57 15.84
N GLN A 120 -9.90 -16.25 16.65
CA GLN A 120 -9.91 -16.09 18.12
C GLN A 120 -9.74 -14.63 18.58
N ALA A 121 -8.97 -13.83 17.84
CA ALA A 121 -8.70 -12.41 18.12
C ALA A 121 -9.47 -11.48 17.16
N GLY A 122 -10.69 -11.84 16.76
CA GLY A 122 -11.38 -11.20 15.64
C GLY A 122 -11.56 -9.68 15.75
N ALA A 123 -11.91 -9.16 16.93
CA ALA A 123 -12.03 -7.72 17.14
C ALA A 123 -10.69 -6.98 16.96
N PHE A 124 -9.59 -7.56 17.47
CA PHE A 124 -8.25 -7.00 17.32
C PHE A 124 -7.78 -7.04 15.87
N ASN A 125 -8.00 -8.15 15.18
CA ASN A 125 -7.66 -8.32 13.78
C ASN A 125 -8.47 -7.37 12.87
N ALA A 126 -9.76 -7.19 13.15
CA ALA A 126 -10.60 -6.23 12.43
C ALA A 126 -10.12 -4.77 12.64
N ALA A 127 -9.75 -4.39 13.87
CA ALA A 127 -9.19 -3.07 14.15
C ALA A 127 -7.86 -2.85 13.41
N ARG A 128 -6.97 -3.85 13.39
CA ARG A 128 -5.73 -3.84 12.61
C ARG A 128 -5.99 -3.70 11.11
N PHE A 129 -7.00 -4.37 10.57
CA PHE A 129 -7.35 -4.25 9.16
C PHE A 129 -7.91 -2.85 8.84
N VAL A 130 -8.70 -2.24 9.72
CA VAL A 130 -9.11 -0.83 9.59
C VAL A 130 -7.89 0.08 9.50
N ASP A 131 -6.90 -0.07 10.39
CA ASP A 131 -5.67 0.74 10.36
C ASP A 131 -4.94 0.60 9.02
N PHE A 132 -4.86 -0.61 8.45
CA PHE A 132 -4.23 -0.84 7.15
C PHE A 132 -5.02 -0.21 5.99
N LEU A 133 -6.35 -0.31 5.98
CA LEU A 133 -7.19 0.34 4.98
C LEU A 133 -6.99 1.85 5.02
N VAL A 134 -7.01 2.45 6.21
CA VAL A 134 -6.81 3.88 6.39
C VAL A 134 -5.42 4.29 5.90
N PHE A 135 -4.37 3.58 6.33
CA PHE A 135 -3.00 3.88 5.90
C PHE A 135 -2.83 3.80 4.39
N ASN A 136 -3.34 2.75 3.74
CA ASN A 136 -3.29 2.59 2.29
C ASN A 136 -4.03 3.72 1.54
N VAL A 137 -5.12 4.25 2.11
CA VAL A 137 -5.78 5.44 1.55
C VAL A 137 -4.90 6.68 1.73
N LEU A 138 -4.30 6.88 2.90
CA LEU A 138 -3.48 8.05 3.23
C LEU A 138 -2.19 8.12 2.38
N CYS A 139 -1.53 6.99 2.13
CA CYS A 139 -0.30 6.93 1.34
C CYS A 139 -0.55 6.79 -0.17
N GLY A 140 -1.81 6.73 -0.61
CA GLY A 140 -2.15 6.62 -2.03
C GLY A 140 -1.88 5.23 -2.62
N ASN A 141 -1.97 4.17 -1.81
CA ASN A 141 -1.78 2.80 -2.28
C ASN A 141 -2.99 2.29 -3.08
N VAL A 142 -2.87 2.40 -4.39
CA VAL A 142 -3.91 1.99 -5.36
C VAL A 142 -3.91 0.50 -5.66
N ASP A 143 -2.83 -0.22 -5.34
CA ASP A 143 -2.69 -1.66 -5.61
C ASP A 143 -2.93 -2.54 -4.37
N ALA A 144 -3.40 -1.96 -3.26
CA ALA A 144 -3.72 -2.67 -2.01
C ALA A 144 -4.92 -3.63 -2.13
N HIS A 145 -4.75 -4.72 -2.85
CA HIS A 145 -5.77 -5.72 -3.16
C HIS A 145 -5.76 -6.87 -2.12
N SER A 146 -6.69 -7.83 -2.23
CA SER A 146 -6.87 -8.87 -1.20
C SER A 146 -5.62 -9.71 -0.91
N LYS A 147 -4.73 -9.90 -1.90
CA LYS A 147 -3.46 -10.62 -1.69
C LYS A 147 -2.40 -9.85 -0.89
N ASN A 148 -2.61 -8.55 -0.61
CA ASN A 148 -1.71 -7.72 0.21
C ASN A 148 -2.09 -7.70 1.69
N TYR A 149 -3.10 -8.48 2.07
CA TYR A 149 -3.47 -8.70 3.46
C TYR A 149 -3.39 -10.19 3.74
N SER A 150 -2.71 -10.56 4.82
CA SER A 150 -2.53 -11.96 5.20
C SER A 150 -2.81 -12.19 6.68
N LEU A 151 -3.19 -13.42 7.00
CA LEU A 151 -3.21 -13.97 8.34
C LEU A 151 -2.00 -14.87 8.56
N LEU A 152 -1.41 -14.77 9.74
CA LEU A 152 -0.46 -15.74 10.27
C LEU A 152 -1.22 -16.75 11.12
N LEU A 153 -1.15 -18.03 10.75
CA LEU A 153 -1.84 -19.11 11.43
C LEU A 153 -0.84 -19.88 12.32
N GLN A 154 -1.15 -19.92 13.61
CA GLN A 154 -0.36 -20.65 14.59
C GLN A 154 -0.85 -22.09 14.71
N PRO A 155 0.02 -23.05 15.08
CA PRO A 155 -0.39 -24.44 15.32
C PRO A 155 -1.48 -24.59 16.40
N SER A 156 -1.60 -23.62 17.30
CA SER A 156 -2.67 -23.58 18.32
C SER A 156 -4.06 -23.27 17.74
N GLY A 157 -4.16 -22.94 16.46
CA GLY A 157 -5.36 -22.41 15.82
C GLY A 157 -5.54 -20.89 15.97
N ALA A 158 -4.63 -20.20 16.68
CA ALA A 158 -4.67 -18.75 16.78
C ALA A 158 -4.29 -18.11 15.43
N ALA A 159 -4.99 -17.04 15.05
CA ALA A 159 -4.73 -16.30 13.82
C ALA A 159 -4.58 -14.81 14.11
N SER A 160 -3.59 -14.18 13.50
CA SER A 160 -3.32 -12.74 13.62
C SER A 160 -3.03 -12.11 12.28
N MET A 161 -3.45 -10.86 12.07
CA MET A 161 -3.04 -10.07 10.91
C MET A 161 -1.50 -10.04 10.80
N ALA A 162 -0.98 -10.39 9.62
CA ALA A 162 0.42 -10.18 9.27
C ALA A 162 0.75 -8.67 9.28
N PRO A 163 2.03 -8.29 9.44
CA PRO A 163 2.45 -6.91 9.19
C PRO A 163 2.02 -6.46 7.79
N LEU A 164 1.76 -5.16 7.61
CA LEU A 164 1.49 -4.63 6.28
C LEU A 164 2.72 -4.79 5.38
N TYR A 165 2.52 -5.20 4.14
CA TYR A 165 3.57 -5.41 3.13
C TYR A 165 3.08 -4.95 1.76
N ASP A 166 4.02 -4.78 0.82
CA ASP A 166 3.72 -4.38 -0.55
C ASP A 166 2.88 -3.10 -0.61
N VAL A 167 3.33 -2.12 0.19
CA VAL A 167 2.74 -0.79 0.21
C VAL A 167 3.34 0.00 -0.91
N MET A 168 2.50 0.68 -1.69
CA MET A 168 2.96 1.59 -2.73
C MET A 168 2.27 2.95 -2.73
N ASN A 169 2.83 3.94 -3.41
CA ASN A 169 2.15 5.20 -3.69
C ASN A 169 1.85 5.28 -5.19
N GLY A 170 0.58 5.19 -5.58
CA GLY A 170 0.16 5.26 -6.98
C GLY A 170 0.27 6.64 -7.58
N ASP A 171 0.21 7.68 -6.76
CA ASP A 171 0.27 9.07 -7.23
C ASP A 171 1.65 9.45 -7.73
N ILE A 172 2.68 8.64 -7.41
CA ILE A 172 4.02 8.80 -7.97
C ILE A 172 4.16 8.15 -9.35
N TYR A 173 3.07 7.76 -10.01
CA TYR A 173 3.05 7.06 -11.30
C TYR A 173 1.96 7.61 -12.25
N PRO A 174 2.28 8.11 -13.48
CA PRO A 174 1.30 8.75 -14.38
C PRO A 174 0.26 7.77 -14.92
N ASP A 175 0.77 6.63 -15.35
CA ASP A 175 0.04 5.62 -16.13
C ASP A 175 -0.60 4.58 -15.22
N VAL A 176 -0.49 4.78 -13.90
CA VAL A 176 -1.14 3.96 -12.89
C VAL A 176 -2.48 4.59 -12.52
N THR A 177 -3.47 3.73 -12.35
CA THR A 177 -4.81 4.15 -11.91
C THR A 177 -4.75 4.85 -10.55
N ARG A 178 -5.57 5.89 -10.37
CA ARG A 178 -5.82 6.49 -9.04
C ARG A 178 -6.98 5.83 -8.27
N ASN A 179 -7.49 4.72 -8.78
CA ASN A 179 -8.54 3.96 -8.12
C ASN A 179 -7.91 2.95 -7.17
N LEU A 180 -8.32 2.96 -5.91
CA LEU A 180 -8.04 1.94 -4.91
C LEU A 180 -8.56 0.58 -5.38
N ALA A 181 -7.78 -0.46 -5.10
CA ALA A 181 -8.13 -1.85 -5.37
C ALA A 181 -9.35 -2.36 -4.59
N MET A 182 -9.57 -1.83 -3.38
CA MET A 182 -10.72 -2.11 -2.51
C MET A 182 -11.46 -0.81 -2.18
N LYS A 183 -12.80 -0.84 -2.19
CA LYS A 183 -13.64 0.35 -2.01
C LYS A 183 -13.96 0.61 -0.56
N ILE A 184 -13.98 1.88 -0.18
CA ILE A 184 -14.50 2.33 1.12
C ILE A 184 -15.92 2.87 0.92
N ALA A 185 -16.93 2.13 1.38
CA ALA A 185 -18.34 2.50 1.23
C ALA A 185 -18.72 2.86 -0.23
N GLY A 186 -18.24 2.05 -1.18
CA GLY A 186 -18.45 2.23 -2.62
C GLY A 186 -17.54 3.27 -3.30
N LYS A 187 -16.66 3.96 -2.56
CA LYS A 187 -15.68 4.90 -3.12
C LYS A 187 -14.34 4.21 -3.38
N ASN A 188 -13.79 4.42 -4.57
CA ASN A 188 -12.45 3.94 -4.97
C ASN A 188 -11.47 5.08 -5.24
N ARG A 189 -11.88 6.34 -5.18
CA ARG A 189 -10.96 7.48 -5.29
C ARG A 189 -10.59 7.94 -3.89
N GLY A 190 -9.30 7.86 -3.53
CA GLY A 190 -8.82 8.24 -2.20
C GLY A 190 -9.28 9.63 -1.76
N HIS A 191 -9.16 10.63 -2.65
CA HIS A 191 -9.58 12.02 -2.41
C HIS A 191 -11.10 12.21 -2.27
N ASP A 192 -11.91 11.23 -2.66
CA ASP A 192 -13.37 11.26 -2.51
C ASP A 192 -13.84 10.54 -1.24
N ILE A 193 -12.92 10.06 -0.40
CA ILE A 193 -13.22 9.40 0.87
C ILE A 193 -13.21 10.45 1.99
N TYR A 194 -14.30 10.50 2.76
CA TYR A 194 -14.52 11.46 3.84
C TYR A 194 -14.97 10.69 5.09
N ALA A 195 -15.00 11.34 6.25
CA ALA A 195 -15.39 10.71 7.52
C ALA A 195 -16.73 9.94 7.46
N ARG A 196 -17.72 10.44 6.68
CA ARG A 196 -19.00 9.75 6.46
C ARG A 196 -18.87 8.40 5.73
N HIS A 197 -17.88 8.26 4.84
CA HIS A 197 -17.63 7.01 4.11
C HIS A 197 -16.97 5.98 5.03
N TRP A 198 -16.05 6.39 5.90
CA TRP A 198 -15.49 5.52 6.94
C TRP A 198 -16.55 5.05 7.95
N HIS A 199 -17.45 5.95 8.35
CA HIS A 199 -18.59 5.59 9.20
C HIS A 199 -19.48 4.52 8.55
N ARG A 200 -19.87 4.74 7.29
CA ARG A 200 -20.71 3.80 6.56
C ARG A 200 -20.00 2.46 6.35
N MET A 201 -18.73 2.48 5.97
CA MET A 201 -17.92 1.26 5.82
C MET A 201 -17.89 0.49 7.14
N ALA A 202 -17.73 1.16 8.28
CA ALA A 202 -17.78 0.50 9.58
C ALA A 202 -19.13 -0.19 9.82
N GLU A 203 -20.25 0.51 9.60
CA GLU A 203 -21.59 -0.04 9.80
C GLU A 203 -21.90 -1.21 8.86
N GLU A 204 -21.53 -1.11 7.57
CA GLU A 204 -21.65 -2.18 6.56
C GLU A 204 -20.88 -3.45 6.95
N ASN A 205 -19.85 -3.31 7.80
CA ASN A 205 -18.99 -4.40 8.25
C ASN A 205 -19.16 -4.72 9.75
N HIS A 206 -20.27 -4.26 10.37
CA HIS A 206 -20.63 -4.53 11.77
C HIS A 206 -19.60 -4.02 12.80
N LEU A 207 -18.98 -2.88 12.51
CA LEU A 207 -18.10 -2.14 13.39
C LEU A 207 -18.78 -0.84 13.88
N SER A 208 -18.28 -0.28 14.98
CA SER A 208 -18.75 1.03 15.45
C SER A 208 -18.26 2.15 14.54
N GLY A 209 -19.19 2.80 13.83
CA GLY A 209 -18.88 3.96 12.98
C GLY A 209 -18.24 5.13 13.72
N ALA A 210 -18.60 5.33 15.00
CA ALA A 210 -17.98 6.36 15.84
C ALA A 210 -16.50 6.03 16.13
N GLN A 211 -16.20 4.80 16.56
CA GLN A 211 -14.84 4.38 16.88
C GLN A 211 -13.95 4.38 15.63
N VAL A 212 -14.45 3.89 14.49
CA VAL A 212 -13.68 3.90 13.23
C VAL A 212 -13.39 5.33 12.79
N ARG A 213 -14.38 6.24 12.83
CA ARG A 213 -14.12 7.67 12.49
C ARG A 213 -13.06 8.30 13.39
N TRP A 214 -13.14 8.04 14.69
CA TRP A 214 -12.16 8.56 15.64
C TRP A 214 -10.77 8.01 15.32
N ARG A 215 -10.66 6.70 15.09
CA ARG A 215 -9.40 6.04 14.72
C ARG A 215 -8.79 6.54 13.42
N VAL A 216 -9.62 6.83 12.41
CA VAL A 216 -9.18 7.47 11.16
C VAL A 216 -8.53 8.83 11.47
N GLY A 217 -9.15 9.63 12.32
CA GLY A 217 -8.60 10.92 12.76
C GLY A 217 -7.27 10.78 13.47
N GLU A 218 -7.18 9.86 14.44
CA GLU A 218 -5.93 9.56 15.14
C GLU A 218 -4.81 9.14 14.20
N LEU A 219 -5.07 8.18 13.31
CA LEU A 219 -4.05 7.65 12.41
C LEU A 219 -3.64 8.70 11.36
N SER A 220 -4.57 9.52 10.89
CA SER A 220 -4.25 10.64 10.01
C SER A 220 -3.31 11.64 10.70
N GLN A 221 -3.60 11.98 11.97
CA GLN A 221 -2.74 12.88 12.74
C GLN A 221 -1.38 12.25 13.03
N ALA A 222 -1.34 10.98 13.41
CA ALA A 222 -0.09 10.25 13.67
C ALA A 222 0.82 10.20 12.43
N VAL A 223 0.24 10.01 11.23
CA VAL A 223 0.99 10.10 9.98
C VAL A 223 1.56 11.52 9.79
N LEU A 224 0.73 12.56 9.94
CA LEU A 224 1.17 13.95 9.80
C LEU A 224 2.26 14.34 10.80
N ASP A 225 2.14 13.92 12.05
CA ASP A 225 3.10 14.18 13.12
C ASP A 225 4.41 13.44 12.87
N ALA A 226 4.32 12.22 12.34
CA ALA A 226 5.50 11.46 11.97
C ALA A 226 6.24 12.18 10.83
N LEU A 227 5.54 12.60 9.74
CA LEU A 227 6.09 13.07 8.44
C LEU A 227 7.45 13.80 8.54
N PRO A 228 7.62 14.85 9.37
CA PRO A 228 8.89 15.55 9.62
C PRO A 228 10.09 14.64 9.80
N SER A 229 9.99 13.72 10.75
CA SER A 229 11.12 12.92 11.23
C SER A 229 11.66 11.95 10.18
N VAL A 230 10.82 11.15 9.52
CA VAL A 230 11.31 10.21 8.49
C VAL A 230 11.83 10.95 7.28
N VAL A 231 11.37 12.15 6.97
CA VAL A 231 11.96 12.87 5.83
C VAL A 231 13.33 13.42 6.16
N GLU A 232 13.54 13.93 7.36
CA GLU A 232 14.89 14.22 7.83
C GLU A 232 15.79 12.97 7.76
N GLU A 233 15.27 11.82 8.19
CA GLU A 233 15.98 10.55 8.12
C GLU A 233 16.33 10.13 6.69
N LEU A 234 15.38 10.17 5.77
CA LEU A 234 15.57 9.81 4.36
C LEU A 234 16.56 10.75 3.68
N ASN A 235 16.47 12.05 3.95
CA ASN A 235 17.44 13.03 3.45
C ASN A 235 18.86 12.74 3.97
N ALA A 236 19.00 12.38 5.25
CA ALA A 236 20.29 11.99 5.81
C ALA A 236 20.84 10.69 5.18
N ARG A 237 19.98 9.71 4.88
CA ARG A 237 20.36 8.47 4.18
C ARG A 237 20.81 8.72 2.74
N LEU A 238 20.12 9.61 2.01
CA LEU A 238 20.52 10.07 0.67
C LEU A 238 21.89 10.76 0.68
N ALA A 239 22.12 11.67 1.64
CA ALA A 239 23.38 12.38 1.76
C ALA A 239 24.58 11.45 2.05
N ARG A 240 24.35 10.35 2.77
CA ARG A 240 25.36 9.32 3.08
C ARG A 240 25.60 8.32 1.95
N GLY A 241 24.93 8.45 0.81
CA GLY A 241 25.06 7.53 -0.32
C GLY A 241 24.42 6.15 -0.11
N GLY A 242 23.67 5.97 0.98
CA GLY A 242 22.88 4.76 1.24
C GLY A 242 21.61 4.65 0.39
N LEU A 243 21.26 5.73 -0.31
CA LEU A 243 20.19 5.81 -1.30
C LEU A 243 20.72 6.61 -2.51
N LYS A 244 20.29 6.25 -3.72
CA LYS A 244 20.65 6.98 -4.96
C LYS A 244 19.44 7.71 -5.53
N ARG A 245 19.67 8.97 -5.92
CA ARG A 245 18.67 9.76 -6.65
C ARG A 245 18.61 9.25 -8.08
N LEU A 246 17.50 8.63 -8.47
CA LEU A 246 17.30 8.20 -9.86
C LEU A 246 16.98 9.45 -10.71
N GLY A 247 17.71 9.62 -11.82
CA GLY A 247 17.61 10.80 -12.68
C GLY A 247 16.22 10.95 -13.30
N ARG A 248 15.83 12.21 -13.60
CA ARG A 248 14.54 12.53 -14.22
C ARG A 248 14.34 11.72 -15.50
N ALA A 249 13.16 11.12 -15.61
CA ALA A 249 12.62 10.80 -16.90
C ALA A 249 12.40 12.06 -17.73
N ARG A 250 12.80 12.05 -19.01
CA ARG A 250 12.18 12.94 -20.00
C ARG A 250 10.83 12.38 -20.49
#